data_AF-V6TQW6-F1
#
_entry.id   AF-V6TQW6-F1
#
_cell.length_a   1.000
_cell.length_b   1.000
_cell.length_c   1.000
_cell.angle_alpha   90.00
_cell.angle_beta   90.00
_cell.angle_gamma   90.00
#
_symmetry.space_group_name_H-M   'P 1'
#
loop_
_entity.id
_entity.type
_entity.pdbx_description
1 polymer ?
#
loop_
_entity_poly.entity_id
_entity_poly.type
_entity_poly.pdbx_seq_one_letter_code
_entity_poly.pdbx_strand_id
1 'polypeptide(L)'
;VGEQIISHSRPLSTSLLVHLVSTEKTTVPFDVKFQPSLVNTVVFLLGMYQNLAINVVNYPGEPYMLALTQFKKLWRGVIISVVVTVVLTMQLLLEVNEMLGLLAMDGHVQRTVMTLGLLDVLLCFGIEKASLCILGPKPSDNA
;
A
#
# COMPACT_ATOMS: atom_id res chain seq x y z
N VAL A 1 -21.94 -27.71 34.87
CA VAL A 1 -22.10 -26.96 36.13
C VAL A 1 -21.27 -25.69 36.00
N GLY A 2 -21.93 -24.53 35.92
CA GLY A 2 -21.34 -23.16 35.88
C GLY A 2 -20.54 -22.83 34.60
N GLU A 3 -20.71 -21.74 33.87
CA GLU A 3 -21.29 -20.44 34.18
C GLU A 3 -22.07 -19.88 32.98
N GLN A 4 -23.33 -19.55 33.25
CA GLN A 4 -24.13 -18.56 32.55
C GLN A 4 -23.97 -17.23 33.29
N ILE A 5 -23.00 -16.37 32.96
CA ILE A 5 -23.01 -14.90 33.18
C ILE A 5 -21.88 -14.39 32.25
N ILE A 6 -22.09 -13.70 31.13
CA ILE A 6 -22.45 -12.29 30.99
C ILE A 6 -23.21 -12.14 29.65
N SER A 7 -24.54 -12.14 29.75
CA SER A 7 -25.42 -11.55 28.76
C SER A 7 -25.42 -10.04 28.99
N HIS A 8 -24.75 -9.28 28.13
CA HIS A 8 -24.90 -7.83 28.10
C HIS A 8 -25.29 -7.41 26.68
N SER A 9 -26.54 -6.96 26.54
CA SER A 9 -27.21 -6.49 25.33
C SER A 9 -26.27 -5.93 24.27
N ARG A 10 -25.94 -6.75 23.26
CA ARG A 10 -25.36 -6.26 22.01
C ARG A 10 -26.52 -5.78 21.13
N PRO A 11 -26.56 -4.52 20.67
CA PRO A 11 -27.68 -4.01 19.91
C PRO A 11 -27.85 -4.85 18.63
N LEU A 12 -29.09 -5.27 18.34
CA LEU A 12 -29.47 -6.10 17.19
C LEU A 12 -28.85 -5.60 15.86
N SER A 13 -28.66 -4.28 15.76
CA SER A 13 -28.00 -3.59 14.65
C SER A 13 -26.56 -4.08 14.41
N THR A 14 -25.78 -4.34 15.46
CA THR A 14 -24.40 -4.83 15.34
C THR A 14 -24.33 -6.27 14.84
N SER A 15 -25.29 -7.13 15.19
CA SER A 15 -25.33 -8.51 14.68
C SER A 15 -25.68 -8.53 13.19
N LEU A 16 -26.67 -7.75 12.78
CA LEU A 16 -27.08 -7.63 11.38
C LEU A 16 -25.98 -7.00 10.53
N LEU A 17 -25.30 -5.96 11.03
CA LEU A 17 -24.16 -5.33 10.36
C LEU A 17 -22.98 -6.30 10.24
N VAL A 18 -22.67 -7.08 11.28
CA VAL A 18 -21.64 -8.13 11.22
C VAL A 18 -21.99 -9.22 10.21
N HIS A 19 -23.27 -9.59 10.08
CA HIS A 19 -23.71 -10.58 9.10
C HIS A 19 -23.74 -10.03 7.66
N LEU A 20 -24.06 -8.76 7.45
CA LEU A 20 -24.02 -8.11 6.14
C LEU A 20 -22.60 -7.78 5.68
N VAL A 21 -21.68 -7.51 6.61
CA VAL A 21 -20.27 -7.21 6.32
C VAL A 21 -19.38 -8.46 6.35
N SER A 22 -19.85 -9.58 6.91
CA SER A 22 -19.17 -10.87 6.82
C SER A 22 -19.23 -11.37 5.39
N THR A 23 -18.25 -10.97 4.60
CA THR A 23 -17.82 -11.70 3.42
C THR A 23 -17.65 -13.17 3.80
N GLU A 24 -18.05 -14.07 2.90
CA GLU A 24 -18.00 -15.52 3.07
C GLU A 24 -16.79 -15.96 3.91
N LYS A 25 -17.05 -16.61 5.06
CA LYS A 25 -15.99 -17.12 5.94
C LYS A 25 -15.37 -18.35 5.27
N THR A 26 -14.52 -18.13 4.27
CA THR A 26 -13.70 -19.20 3.72
C THR A 26 -12.74 -19.64 4.84
N THR A 27 -13.02 -20.79 5.44
CA THR A 27 -12.11 -21.43 6.40
C THR A 27 -10.87 -21.86 5.65
N VAL A 28 -9.87 -20.98 5.58
CA VAL A 28 -8.53 -21.30 5.09
C VAL A 28 -7.83 -22.19 6.12
N PRO A 29 -7.48 -23.44 5.79
CA PRO A 29 -6.69 -24.28 6.68
C PRO A 29 -5.35 -23.60 7.04
N PHE A 30 -4.88 -23.78 8.28
CA PHE A 30 -3.62 -23.18 8.74
C PHE A 30 -2.35 -23.72 8.03
N ASP A 31 -2.48 -24.81 7.27
CA ASP A 31 -1.38 -25.47 6.54
C ASP A 31 -1.55 -25.35 5.01
N VAL A 32 -2.09 -24.23 4.54
CA VAL A 32 -2.20 -23.95 3.11
C VAL A 32 -0.85 -23.47 2.59
N LYS A 33 -0.22 -24.31 1.77
CA LYS A 33 0.96 -23.93 0.99
C LYS A 33 0.61 -22.78 0.04
N PHE A 34 1.52 -21.82 -0.12
CA PHE A 34 1.34 -20.72 -1.06
C PHE A 34 0.97 -21.24 -2.46
N GLN A 35 -0.17 -20.76 -2.97
CA GLN A 35 -0.61 -21.00 -4.34
C GLN A 35 -0.54 -19.68 -5.09
N PRO A 36 0.25 -19.58 -6.17
CA PRO A 36 0.36 -18.35 -6.93
C PRO A 36 -0.98 -18.06 -7.61
N SER A 37 -1.45 -16.82 -7.52
CA SER A 37 -2.74 -16.41 -8.07
C SER A 37 -2.65 -15.02 -8.68
N LEU A 38 -3.58 -14.71 -9.58
CA LEU A 38 -3.65 -13.39 -10.20
C LEU A 38 -3.92 -12.30 -9.16
N VAL A 39 -4.78 -12.59 -8.17
CA VAL A 39 -5.09 -11.66 -7.07
C VAL A 39 -3.85 -11.38 -6.22
N ASN A 40 -3.06 -12.41 -5.89
CA ASN A 40 -1.82 -12.24 -5.13
C ASN A 40 -0.83 -11.36 -5.89
N THR A 41 -0.71 -11.56 -7.20
CA THR A 41 0.14 -10.75 -8.09
C THR A 41 -0.27 -9.29 -8.06
N VAL A 42 -1.57 -9.01 -8.25
CA VAL A 42 -2.11 -7.65 -8.25
C VAL A 42 -1.91 -6.96 -6.90
N VAL A 43 -2.25 -7.63 -5.79
CA VAL A 43 -2.12 -7.07 -4.44
C VAL A 43 -0.64 -6.84 -4.08
N PHE A 44 0.25 -7.75 -4.46
CA PHE A 44 1.69 -7.56 -4.27
C PHE A 44 2.20 -6.33 -5.01
N LEU A 45 1.84 -6.17 -6.29
CA LEU A 45 2.27 -5.02 -7.10
C LEU A 45 1.69 -3.70 -6.57
N LEU A 46 0.40 -3.66 -6.20
CA LEU A 46 -0.19 -2.49 -5.56
C LEU A 46 0.51 -2.17 -4.22
N GLY A 47 0.85 -3.19 -3.43
CA GLY A 47 1.64 -3.05 -2.21
C GLY A 47 3.03 -2.46 -2.47
N MET A 48 3.67 -2.78 -3.60
CA MET A 48 4.95 -2.15 -3.99
C MET A 48 4.80 -0.64 -4.26
N TYR A 49 3.70 -0.21 -4.90
CA TYR A 49 3.39 1.22 -5.06
C TYR A 49 3.10 1.90 -3.72
N GLN A 50 2.36 1.25 -2.83
CA GLN A 50 2.09 1.77 -1.49
C GLN A 50 3.37 1.91 -0.65
N ASN A 51 4.24 0.91 -0.68
CA ASN A 51 5.55 0.97 0.00
C ASN A 51 6.41 2.11 -0.53
N LEU A 52 6.35 2.38 -1.84
CA LEU A 52 7.00 3.53 -2.44
C LEU A 52 6.40 4.85 -1.91
N ALA A 53 5.07 4.98 -1.88
CA ALA A 53 4.40 6.15 -1.34
C ALA A 53 4.79 6.41 0.12
N ILE A 54 4.71 5.38 0.97
CA ILE A 54 5.08 5.46 2.39
C ILE A 54 6.53 5.94 2.55
N ASN A 55 7.46 5.37 1.78
CA ASN A 55 8.87 5.73 1.89
C ASN A 55 9.16 7.18 1.45
N VAL A 56 8.48 7.66 0.40
CA VAL A 56 8.71 9.02 -0.14
C VAL A 56 7.94 10.08 0.64
N VAL A 57 6.66 9.84 0.90
CA VAL A 57 5.75 10.82 1.51
C VAL A 57 6.05 10.99 3.00
N ASN A 58 6.35 9.90 3.71
CA ASN A 58 6.63 9.97 5.15
C ASN A 58 8.09 10.34 5.47
N TYR A 59 8.92 10.63 4.46
CA TYR A 59 10.30 11.04 4.74
C TYR A 59 10.30 12.43 5.41
N PRO A 60 10.80 12.55 6.65
CA PRO A 60 10.92 13.85 7.31
C PRO A 60 11.95 14.70 6.55
N GLY A 61 11.48 15.78 5.93
CA GLY A 61 12.32 16.74 5.22
C GLY A 61 12.81 17.89 6.11
N GLU A 62 13.13 19.00 5.47
CA GLU A 62 13.48 20.25 6.15
C GLU A 62 12.33 20.73 7.06
N PRO A 63 12.63 21.44 8.18
CA PRO A 63 13.92 22.02 8.58
C PRO A 63 14.83 21.10 9.42
N TYR A 64 14.36 19.94 9.85
CA TYR A 64 15.08 19.08 10.81
C TYR A 64 16.01 18.06 10.14
N MET A 65 15.76 17.73 8.87
CA MET A 65 16.57 16.82 8.07
C MET A 65 16.82 17.37 6.68
N LEU A 66 17.87 16.87 6.02
CA LEU A 66 18.17 17.18 4.62
C LEU A 66 16.99 16.79 3.74
N ALA A 67 16.68 17.60 2.73
CA ALA A 67 15.70 17.24 1.72
C ALA A 67 16.04 15.87 1.09
N LEU A 68 15.00 15.10 0.74
CA LEU A 68 15.13 13.74 0.22
C LEU A 68 16.11 13.66 -0.98
N THR A 69 16.10 14.67 -1.85
CA THR A 69 16.97 14.77 -3.03
C THR A 69 18.43 15.07 -2.69
N GLN A 70 18.70 15.71 -1.55
CA GLN A 70 20.06 16.02 -1.08
C GLN A 70 20.71 14.80 -0.41
N PHE A 71 19.92 13.92 0.21
CA PHE A 71 20.44 12.69 0.81
C PHE A 71 20.68 11.59 -0.24
N LYS A 72 21.84 11.67 -0.91
CA LYS A 72 22.23 10.84 -2.07
C LYS A 72 22.01 9.33 -1.91
N LYS A 73 22.25 8.77 -0.72
CA LYS A 73 22.10 7.32 -0.48
C LYS A 73 20.64 6.89 -0.53
N LEU A 74 19.78 7.59 0.21
CA LEU A 74 18.33 7.32 0.22
C LEU A 74 17.70 7.64 -1.14
N TRP A 75 18.10 8.75 -1.77
CA TRP A 75 17.59 9.13 -3.09
C TRP A 75 17.83 8.04 -4.14
N ARG A 76 19.03 7.44 -4.16
CA ARG A 76 19.32 6.28 -5.02
C ARG A 76 18.45 5.07 -4.69
N GLY A 77 18.22 4.80 -3.41
CA GLY A 77 17.33 3.73 -2.96
C GLY A 77 15.90 3.91 -3.45
N VAL A 78 15.37 5.15 -3.35
CA VAL A 78 14.05 5.50 -3.88
C VAL A 78 14.01 5.26 -5.39
N ILE A 79 14.97 5.78 -6.15
CA ILE A 79 15.04 5.57 -7.61
C ILE A 79 15.05 4.07 -7.95
N ILE A 80 15.88 3.28 -7.26
CA ILE A 80 15.94 1.82 -7.47
C ILE A 80 14.57 1.18 -7.20
N SER A 81 13.90 1.54 -6.10
CA SER A 81 12.57 1.01 -5.79
C SER A 81 11.53 1.37 -6.85
N VAL A 82 11.55 2.60 -7.38
CA VAL A 82 10.66 3.04 -8.47
C VAL A 82 10.90 2.18 -9.72
N VAL A 83 12.16 2.04 -10.12
CA VAL A 83 12.54 1.26 -11.30
C VAL A 83 12.10 -0.20 -11.14
N VAL A 84 12.39 -0.83 -10.01
CA VAL A 84 12.01 -2.22 -9.73
C VAL A 84 10.49 -2.39 -9.77
N THR A 85 9.73 -1.51 -9.12
CA THR A 85 8.25 -1.57 -9.14
C THR A 85 7.68 -1.44 -10.55
N VAL A 86 8.21 -0.51 -11.36
CA VAL A 86 7.77 -0.34 -12.76
C VAL A 86 8.16 -1.53 -13.61
N VAL A 87 9.37 -2.06 -13.48
CA VAL A 87 9.85 -3.24 -14.22
C VAL A 87 9.00 -4.48 -13.91
N LEU A 88 8.69 -4.72 -12.64
CA LEU A 88 7.83 -5.83 -12.20
C LEU A 88 6.40 -5.68 -12.71
N THR A 89 5.84 -4.46 -12.63
CA THR A 89 4.48 -4.17 -13.12
C THR A 89 4.39 -4.27 -14.66
N MET A 90 5.47 -3.89 -15.37
CA MET A 90 5.58 -4.06 -16.82
C MET A 90 5.86 -5.50 -17.25
N GLN A 91 6.19 -6.39 -16.32
CA GLN A 91 6.54 -7.78 -16.56
C GLN A 91 7.69 -7.96 -17.56
N LEU A 92 8.69 -7.07 -17.52
CA LEU A 92 9.82 -7.11 -18.47
C LEU A 92 10.80 -8.26 -18.20
N LEU A 93 10.92 -8.71 -16.94
CA LEU A 93 11.82 -9.76 -16.51
C LEU A 93 11.02 -10.98 -16.05
N LEU A 94 10.70 -11.88 -16.99
CA LEU A 94 9.87 -13.05 -16.72
C LEU A 94 10.49 -13.97 -15.66
N GLU A 95 11.80 -14.17 -15.69
CA GLU A 95 12.52 -15.01 -14.72
C GLU A 95 12.33 -14.50 -13.28
N VAL A 96 12.45 -13.18 -13.06
CA VAL A 96 12.23 -12.57 -11.74
C VAL A 96 10.77 -12.71 -11.32
N ASN A 97 9.84 -12.54 -12.25
CA ASN A 97 8.42 -12.70 -11.97
C ASN A 97 8.07 -14.12 -11.55
N GLU A 98 8.63 -15.14 -12.21
CA GLU A 98 8.44 -16.55 -11.86
C GLU A 98 9.00 -16.88 -10.47
N MET A 99 10.19 -16.36 -10.15
CA MET A 99 10.79 -16.53 -8.81
C MET A 99 9.94 -15.91 -7.70
N LEU A 100 9.24 -14.81 -7.99
CA LEU A 100 8.34 -14.13 -7.07
C LEU A 100 6.92 -14.72 -7.06
N GLY A 101 6.62 -15.70 -7.92
CA GLY A 101 5.30 -16.29 -8.04
C GLY A 101 4.25 -15.35 -8.66
N LEU A 102 4.70 -14.39 -9.47
CA LEU A 102 3.84 -13.42 -10.16
C LEU A 102 3.32 -14.05 -11.45
N LEU A 103 1.99 -14.16 -11.56
CA LEU A 103 1.33 -14.66 -12.78
C LEU A 103 1.30 -13.56 -13.84
N ALA A 104 1.41 -13.98 -15.10
CA ALA A 104 1.20 -13.08 -16.22
C ALA A 104 -0.21 -12.47 -16.16
N MET A 105 -0.28 -11.14 -16.13
CA MET A 105 -1.54 -10.41 -16.12
C MET A 105 -2.00 -10.09 -17.54
N ASP A 106 -3.30 -10.08 -17.77
CA ASP A 106 -3.88 -9.53 -19.00
C ASP A 106 -3.53 -8.03 -19.14
N GLY A 107 -3.39 -7.56 -20.39
CA GLY A 107 -2.97 -6.20 -20.69
C GLY A 107 -3.90 -5.13 -20.12
N HIS A 108 -5.20 -5.41 -20.01
CA HIS A 108 -6.16 -4.50 -19.37
C HIS A 108 -5.92 -4.40 -17.85
N VAL A 109 -5.75 -5.55 -17.19
CA VAL A 109 -5.49 -5.64 -15.75
C VAL A 109 -4.16 -4.95 -15.42
N GLN A 110 -3.11 -5.23 -16.19
CA GLN A 110 -1.79 -4.63 -16.02
C GLN A 110 -1.84 -3.10 -16.09
N ARG A 111 -2.51 -2.53 -17.10
CA ARG A 111 -2.68 -1.06 -17.22
C ARG A 111 -3.48 -0.49 -16.06
N THR A 112 -4.49 -1.21 -15.61
CA THR A 112 -5.32 -0.81 -14.46
C THR A 112 -4.46 -0.74 -13.19
N VAL A 113 -3.68 -1.78 -12.90
CA VAL A 113 -2.76 -1.82 -11.74
C VAL A 113 -1.74 -0.70 -11.80
N MET A 114 -1.12 -0.48 -12.95
CA MET A 114 -0.14 0.60 -13.13
C MET A 114 -0.78 1.98 -12.90
N THR A 115 -1.97 2.21 -13.48
CA THR A 115 -2.67 3.49 -13.37
C THR A 115 -3.12 3.76 -11.94
N LEU A 116 -3.71 2.76 -11.28
CA LEU A 116 -4.13 2.87 -9.88
C LEU A 116 -2.95 3.06 -8.93
N GLY A 117 -1.87 2.29 -9.11
CA GLY A 117 -0.66 2.42 -8.29
C GLY A 117 0.01 3.78 -8.45
N LEU A 118 0.09 4.30 -9.68
CA LEU A 118 0.62 5.65 -9.92
C LEU A 118 -0.29 6.73 -9.33
N LEU A 119 -1.61 6.59 -9.52
CA LEU A 119 -2.60 7.52 -8.97
C LEU A 119 -2.53 7.56 -7.44
N ASP A 120 -2.39 6.41 -6.78
CA ASP A 120 -2.24 6.31 -5.32
C ASP A 120 -1.03 7.12 -4.81
N VAL A 121 0.16 6.88 -5.40
CA VAL A 121 1.38 7.62 -5.06
C VAL A 121 1.20 9.13 -5.26
N LEU A 122 0.61 9.55 -6.39
CA LEU A 122 0.40 10.97 -6.70
C LEU A 122 -0.62 11.63 -5.77
N LEU A 123 -1.70 10.93 -5.42
CA LEU A 123 -2.72 11.41 -4.49
C LEU A 123 -2.15 11.56 -3.08
N CYS A 124 -1.42 10.56 -2.57
CA CYS A 124 -0.76 10.66 -1.28
C CYS A 124 0.21 11.84 -1.23
N PHE A 125 1.02 12.03 -2.28
CA PHE A 125 1.93 13.17 -2.36
C PHE A 125 1.19 14.51 -2.43
N GLY A 126 0.11 14.59 -3.22
CA GLY A 126 -0.73 15.80 -3.32
C GLY A 126 -1.38 16.18 -2.00
N ILE A 127 -1.93 15.19 -1.27
CA ILE A 127 -2.54 15.39 0.05
C ILE A 127 -1.50 15.87 1.05
N GLU A 128 -0.29 15.31 1.05
CA GLU A 128 0.80 15.76 1.91
C GLU A 128 1.18 17.22 1.63
N LYS A 129 1.35 17.60 0.36
CA LYS A 129 1.64 18.98 -0.02
C LYS A 129 0.51 19.94 0.35
N ALA A 130 -0.74 19.53 0.17
CA ALA A 130 -1.89 20.32 0.61
C ALA A 130 -1.91 20.49 2.14
N SER A 131 -1.63 19.41 2.89
CA SER A 131 -1.57 19.43 4.35
C SER A 131 -0.46 20.36 4.86
N LEU A 132 0.74 20.29 4.27
CA LEU A 132 1.84 21.21 4.58
C LEU A 132 1.51 22.66 4.18
N CYS A 133 0.78 22.90 3.10
CA CYS A 133 0.36 24.25 2.72
C CYS A 133 -0.64 24.84 3.72
N ILE A 134 -1.52 24.02 4.30
CA ILE A 134 -2.59 24.47 5.22
C ILE A 134 -2.08 24.58 6.65
N LEU A 135 -1.36 23.57 7.14
CA LEU A 135 -0.93 23.43 8.53
C LEU A 135 0.57 23.68 8.76
N GLY A 136 1.36 23.79 7.69
CA GLY A 136 2.80 23.94 7.81
C GLY A 136 3.23 25.24 8.48
N PRO A 137 4.45 25.29 9.04
CA PRO A 137 5.00 26.51 9.62
C PRO A 137 5.01 27.63 8.58
N LYS A 138 4.37 28.77 8.88
CA LYS A 138 4.52 29.97 8.05
C LYS A 138 5.96 30.49 8.19
N PRO A 139 6.60 30.93 7.09
CA PRO A 139 7.94 31.51 7.18
C PRO A 139 7.95 32.68 8.16
N SER A 140 8.96 32.71 9.02
CA SER A 140 9.20 33.81 9.96
C SER A 140 9.58 35.07 9.18
N ASP A 141 8.83 36.17 9.37
CA ASP A 141 9.07 37.49 8.74
C ASP A 141 10.40 38.15 9.14
N ASN A 142 11.20 37.52 10.01
CA ASN A 142 12.50 38.02 10.45
C ASN A 142 13.62 37.06 10.04
N ALA A 143 14.15 37.24 8.83
CA ALA A 143 15.46 36.74 8.40
C ALA A 143 16.13 37.80 7.52
#